data_AF-A0A9Q3CFA6-F1
#
_entry.id   AF-A0A9Q3CFA6-F1
#
_cell.length_a   1.000
_cell.length_b   1.000
_cell.length_c   1.000
_cell.angle_alpha   90.00
_cell.angle_beta   90.00
_cell.angle_gamma   90.00
#
_symmetry.space_group_name_H-M   'P 1'
#
loop_
_entity.id
_entity.type
_entity.pdbx_description
1 polymer ?
#
loop_
_entity_poly.entity_id
_entity_poly.type
_entity_poly.pdbx_seq_one_letter_code
_entity_poly.pdbx_strand_id
1 'polypeptide(L)'
;MDLAPSSYHDSLEELWDEEEETEELQTVMKVVPSVYHQELDVFSKVKAEKLHPHHACDNHIKLEGSLPPVAVIYCLSNQESDTLRAYIS
;
A
#
# COMPACT_ATOMS: atom_id res chain seq x y z
N MET A 1 14.25 15.42 -28.37
CA MET A 1 13.43 15.38 -27.15
C MET A 1 12.70 14.06 -27.21
N ASP A 2 13.33 13.01 -26.71
CA ASP A 2 12.75 11.67 -26.73
C ASP A 2 11.90 11.54 -25.47
N LEU A 3 10.58 11.56 -25.64
CA LEU A 3 9.64 11.27 -24.56
C LEU A 3 9.72 9.76 -24.30
N ALA A 4 10.08 9.38 -23.07
CA ALA A 4 10.21 7.98 -22.69
C ALA A 4 8.82 7.28 -22.73
N PRO A 5 8.72 6.06 -23.29
CA PRO A 5 7.46 5.35 -23.47
C PRO A 5 6.76 4.93 -22.17
N SER A 6 7.42 5.00 -21.00
CA SER A 6 6.78 4.64 -19.72
C SER A 6 5.83 5.72 -19.18
N SER A 7 5.94 6.97 -19.65
CA SER A 7 5.11 8.09 -19.18
C SER A 7 3.63 7.90 -19.47
N TYR A 8 3.28 7.26 -20.59
CA TYR A 8 1.88 7.03 -20.95
C TYR A 8 1.26 5.87 -20.18
N HIS A 9 2.07 4.93 -19.68
CA HIS A 9 1.58 3.80 -18.92
C HIS A 9 1.22 4.23 -17.49
N ASP A 10 2.10 4.97 -16.81
CA ASP A 10 1.85 5.56 -15.48
C ASP A 10 0.57 6.41 -15.50
N SER A 11 0.42 7.28 -16.51
CA SER A 11 -0.76 8.15 -16.62
C SER A 11 -2.06 7.39 -16.93
N LEU A 12 -1.99 6.21 -17.56
CA LEU A 12 -3.17 5.40 -17.84
C LEU A 12 -3.60 4.60 -16.61
N GLU A 13 -2.62 4.14 -15.84
CA GLU A 13 -2.83 3.41 -14.59
C GLU A 13 -3.39 4.34 -13.51
N GLU A 14 -2.88 5.57 -13.39
CA GLU A 14 -3.45 6.61 -12.51
C GLU A 14 -4.92 6.93 -12.85
N LEU A 15 -5.26 7.01 -14.14
CA LEU A 15 -6.64 7.28 -14.57
C LEU A 15 -7.59 6.12 -14.25
N TRP A 16 -7.13 4.87 -14.40
CA TRP A 16 -7.94 3.70 -14.06
C TRP A 16 -8.16 3.58 -12.55
N ASP A 17 -7.14 3.88 -11.76
CA ASP A 17 -7.25 3.91 -10.30
C ASP A 17 -8.25 4.98 -9.82
N GLU A 18 -8.27 6.15 -10.47
CA GLU A 18 -9.22 7.23 -10.16
C GLU A 18 -10.66 6.82 -10.47
N GLU A 19 -10.91 6.21 -11.63
CA GLU A 19 -12.24 5.71 -12.00
C GLU A 19 -12.72 4.65 -11.00
N GLU A 20 -11.89 3.66 -10.69
CA GLU A 20 -12.20 2.60 -9.72
C GLU A 20 -12.52 3.17 -8.33
N GLU A 21 -11.72 4.13 -7.84
CA GLU A 21 -11.96 4.77 -6.55
C GLU A 21 -13.34 5.46 -6.51
N THR A 22 -13.74 6.16 -7.58
CA THR A 22 -15.04 6.84 -7.59
C THR A 22 -16.22 5.87 -7.55
N GLU A 23 -16.14 4.75 -8.26
CA GLU A 23 -17.19 3.71 -8.25
C GLU A 23 -17.29 3.03 -6.88
N GLU A 24 -16.14 2.77 -6.25
CA GLU A 24 -16.07 2.23 -4.90
C GLU A 24 -16.73 3.18 -3.89
N LEU A 25 -16.34 4.46 -3.89
CA LEU A 25 -16.84 5.45 -2.93
C LEU A 25 -18.35 5.64 -3.04
N GLN A 26 -18.93 5.56 -4.25
CA GLN A 26 -20.39 5.57 -4.42
C GLN A 26 -21.07 4.37 -3.76
N THR A 27 -20.41 3.21 -3.75
CA THR A 27 -20.91 2.00 -3.09
C THR A 27 -20.80 2.15 -1.57
N VAL A 28 -19.65 2.62 -1.08
CA VAL A 28 -19.38 2.88 0.33
C VAL A 28 -20.37 3.89 0.92
N MET A 29 -20.69 4.97 0.20
CA MET A 29 -21.62 6.01 0.66
C MET A 29 -23.03 5.47 0.96
N LYS A 30 -23.44 4.35 0.34
CA LYS A 30 -24.74 3.70 0.59
C LYS A 30 -24.76 2.92 1.91
N VAL A 31 -23.60 2.49 2.40
CA VAL A 31 -23.44 1.66 3.61
C VAL A 31 -23.04 2.50 4.82
N VAL A 32 -22.19 3.49 4.59
CA VAL A 32 -21.64 4.35 5.65
C VAL A 32 -22.71 5.35 6.14
N PRO A 33 -22.90 5.50 7.46
CA PRO A 33 -23.80 6.52 8.02
C PRO A 33 -23.44 7.92 7.54
N SER A 34 -24.47 8.76 7.34
CA SER A 34 -24.30 10.11 6.79
C SER A 34 -23.38 11.03 7.61
N VAL A 35 -23.23 10.76 8.90
CA VAL A 35 -22.32 11.50 9.80
C VAL A 35 -20.86 11.37 9.36
N TYR A 36 -20.50 10.26 8.70
CA TYR A 36 -19.13 9.98 8.24
C TYR A 36 -18.96 10.22 6.74
N HIS A 37 -19.92 10.89 6.08
CA HIS A 37 -19.82 11.16 4.64
C HIS A 37 -18.72 12.18 4.29
N GLN A 38 -18.20 12.92 5.28
CA GLN A 38 -17.07 13.83 5.08
C GLN A 38 -15.73 13.07 4.99
N GLU A 39 -15.66 11.87 5.57
CA GLU A 39 -14.48 11.00 5.67
C GLU A 39 -14.64 9.73 4.83
N LEU A 40 -15.40 9.78 3.73
CA LEU A 40 -15.58 8.61 2.85
C LEU A 40 -14.26 8.09 2.28
N ASP A 41 -13.27 8.97 2.14
CA ASP A 41 -11.91 8.63 1.70
C ASP A 41 -11.20 7.65 2.64
N VAL A 42 -11.50 7.68 3.94
CA VAL A 42 -10.98 6.71 4.93
C VAL A 42 -11.44 5.29 4.65
N PHE A 43 -12.57 5.14 3.96
CA PHE A 43 -13.16 3.86 3.58
C PHE A 43 -12.80 3.42 2.16
N SER A 44 -11.98 4.19 1.42
CA SER A 44 -11.49 3.79 0.11
C SER A 44 -10.46 2.68 0.23
N LYS A 45 -10.73 1.54 -0.41
CA LYS A 45 -9.78 0.45 -0.54
C LYS A 45 -8.62 0.83 -1.47
N VAL A 46 -8.91 1.52 -2.58
CA VAL A 46 -7.88 1.98 -3.52
C VAL A 46 -6.82 2.83 -2.81
N LYS A 47 -7.23 3.74 -1.93
CA LYS A 47 -6.30 4.53 -1.11
C LYS A 47 -5.61 3.70 -0.03
N ALA A 48 -6.31 2.76 0.60
CA ALA A 48 -5.74 1.91 1.63
C ALA A 48 -4.67 0.94 1.11
N GLU A 49 -4.75 0.55 -0.17
CA GLU A 49 -3.74 -0.28 -0.83
C GLU A 49 -2.47 0.52 -1.22
N LYS A 50 -2.55 1.85 -1.21
CA LYS A 50 -1.42 2.74 -1.49
C LYS A 50 -0.72 3.13 -0.19
N LEU A 51 0.62 3.07 -0.20
CA LEU A 51 1.40 3.53 0.94
C LEU A 51 1.24 5.05 1.07
N HIS A 52 0.91 5.52 2.27
CA HIS A 52 0.89 6.95 2.54
C HIS A 52 2.27 7.57 2.28
N PRO A 53 2.33 8.85 1.88
CA PRO A 53 3.60 9.57 1.76
C PRO A 53 4.37 9.55 3.07
N HIS A 54 5.70 9.50 2.98
CA HIS A 54 6.56 9.55 4.16
C HIS A 54 6.30 10.82 4.99
N HIS A 55 6.13 10.67 6.30
CA HIS A 55 5.87 11.76 7.22
C HIS A 55 7.09 12.09 8.09
N ALA A 56 7.15 13.32 8.62
CA ALA A 56 8.24 13.72 9.53
C ALA A 56 8.20 12.96 10.87
N CYS A 57 7.06 12.38 11.20
CA CYS A 57 6.83 11.61 12.43
C CYS A 57 7.02 10.10 12.22
N ASP A 58 7.49 9.66 11.05
CA ASP A 58 7.77 8.25 10.80
C ASP A 58 8.83 7.73 11.77
N ASN A 59 8.74 6.44 12.11
CA ASN A 59 9.65 5.82 13.06
C ASN A 59 11.08 5.85 12.53
N HIS A 60 11.90 6.73 13.10
CA HIS A 60 13.32 6.81 12.77
C HIS A 60 14.13 5.86 13.67
N ILE A 61 14.70 4.83 13.08
CA ILE A 61 15.65 3.95 13.78
C ILE A 61 17.03 4.60 13.69
N LYS A 62 17.49 5.16 14.82
CA LYS A 62 18.87 5.64 14.92
C LYS A 62 19.82 4.44 14.95
N LEU A 63 20.68 4.34 13.95
CA LEU A 63 21.65 3.26 13.86
C LEU A 63 22.83 3.49 14.83
N GLU A 64 23.19 2.46 15.58
CA GLU A 64 24.41 2.41 16.38
C GLU A 64 25.44 1.51 15.69
N GLY A 65 26.52 2.09 15.17
CA GLY A 65 27.52 1.36 14.37
C GLY A 65 27.15 1.23 12.89
N SER A 66 28.01 0.55 12.12
CA SER A 66 27.92 0.53 10.64
C SER A 66 27.30 -0.73 10.05
N LEU A 67 27.16 -1.82 10.81
CA LEU A 67 26.70 -3.11 10.27
C LEU A 67 25.69 -3.79 11.21
N PRO A 68 24.52 -4.21 10.70
CA PRO A 68 23.59 -5.02 11.48
C PRO A 68 24.20 -6.41 11.78
N PRO A 69 23.85 -7.05 12.90
CA PRO A 69 24.26 -8.42 13.17
C PRO A 69 23.75 -9.36 12.08
N VAL A 70 24.66 -10.12 11.46
CA VAL A 70 24.28 -11.20 10.54
C VAL A 70 23.87 -12.40 11.37
N ALA A 71 22.56 -12.63 11.50
CA ALA A 71 22.01 -13.80 12.19
C ALA A 71 21.62 -14.90 11.19
N VAL A 72 21.78 -16.16 11.61
CA VAL A 72 21.27 -17.30 10.84
C VAL A 72 19.76 -17.37 11.04
N ILE A 73 19.01 -17.45 9.94
CA ILE A 73 17.57 -17.68 9.98
C ILE A 73 17.34 -19.15 10.36
N TYR A 74 16.51 -19.41 11.37
CA TYR A 74 16.14 -20.78 11.73
C TYR A 74 15.43 -21.48 10.56
N CYS A 75 15.76 -22.74 10.33
CA CYS A 75 15.08 -23.54 9.32
C CYS A 75 13.61 -23.72 9.72
N LEU A 76 12.71 -23.25 8.85
CA LEU A 76 11.29 -23.54 8.96
C LEU A 76 11.00 -24.95 8.44
N SER A 77 10.00 -25.62 9.00
CA SER A 77 9.40 -26.79 8.37
C SER A 77 8.73 -26.40 7.05
N ASN A 78 8.45 -27.38 6.20
CA ASN A 78 7.77 -27.13 4.92
C ASN A 78 6.42 -26.43 5.12
N GLN A 79 5.64 -26.87 6.12
CA GLN A 79 4.34 -26.28 6.43
C GLN A 79 4.46 -24.81 6.87
N GLU A 80 5.42 -24.50 7.74
CA GLU A 80 5.66 -23.13 8.19
C GLU A 80 6.15 -22.23 7.05
N SER A 81 7.00 -22.77 6.17
CA SER A 81 7.51 -22.06 5.00
C SER A 81 6.40 -21.75 3.99
N ASP A 82 5.53 -22.73 3.71
CA ASP A 82 4.38 -22.55 2.80
C ASP A 82 3.38 -21.54 3.37
N THR A 83 3.12 -21.61 4.68
CA THR A 83 2.26 -20.64 5.38
C THR A 83 2.86 -19.24 5.32
N LEU A 84 4.15 -19.11 5.60
CA LEU A 84 4.84 -17.81 5.55
C LEU A 84 4.81 -17.22 4.15
N ARG A 85 5.08 -18.04 3.12
CA ARG A 85 5.02 -17.61 1.71
C ARG A 85 3.65 -17.07 1.34
N ALA A 86 2.58 -17.80 1.67
CA ALA A 86 1.22 -17.36 1.38
C ALA A 86 0.82 -16.06 2.09
N TYR A 87 1.44 -15.74 3.23
CA TYR A 87 1.17 -14.51 3.97
C TYR A 87 1.91 -13.29 3.40
N ILE A 88 3.16 -13.47 2.95
CA ILE A 88 4.01 -12.38 2.46
C ILE A 88 3.94 -12.17 0.94
N SER A 89 3.38 -13.12 0.19
CA SER A 89 3.20 -13.06 -1.26
C SER A 89 2.01 -12.23 -1.66
#